data_AF-A0A5B8XMN5-F1
#
_entry.id   AF-A0A5B8XMN5-F1
#
_cell.length_a   1.000
_cell.length_b   1.000
_cell.length_c   1.000
_cell.angle_alpha   90.00
_cell.angle_beta   90.00
_cell.angle_gamma   90.00
#
_symmetry.space_group_name_H-M   'P 1'
#
loop_
_entity.id
_entity.type
_entity.pdbx_description
1 polymer ?
#
loop_
_entity_poly.entity_id
_entity_poly.type
_entity_poly.pdbx_seq_one_letter_code
_entity_poly.pdbx_strand_id
1 'polypeptide(L)'
;MATRQIRISDEKKRDAHVNIEAPRRKERVSFVNSNGQAVKSDRLIKMTDEQTYEALLNKFEDDTRLAEALMDSDPEIPFDKAGRRVGWSDRVWIRQDGSVLFCARNLLVKYNPDGEEIERGDFIDVEATVSADGNPIPWSGRLFAPEDVVRKYVIGRVVRLRHVNGLTYDFLYQMAKELSDQNKLLLVRAMADSDDGKKKPAPLIFQTNGSPYNGFLEGRVDGDSYLLRLHLSNLELKRVTT
;
A
#
# COMPACT_ATOMS: atom_id res chain seq x y z
N MET A 1 14.09 0.05 7.79
CA MET A 1 13.14 -0.08 6.65
C MET A 1 13.94 -0.55 5.47
N ALA A 2 13.60 -1.70 4.88
CA ALA A 2 14.29 -2.20 3.70
C ALA A 2 14.11 -1.22 2.53
N THR A 3 15.21 -0.66 2.03
CA THR A 3 15.23 0.13 0.80
C THR A 3 14.98 -0.79 -0.37
N ARG A 4 13.92 -0.52 -1.12
CA ARG A 4 13.58 -1.28 -2.31
C ARG A 4 14.32 -0.72 -3.52
N GLN A 5 14.82 -1.58 -4.39
CA GLN A 5 15.45 -1.18 -5.65
C GLN A 5 14.46 -1.26 -6.83
N ILE A 6 14.66 -0.38 -7.80
CA ILE A 6 13.98 -0.35 -9.09
C ILE A 6 15.00 -0.07 -10.20
N ARG A 7 14.65 -0.37 -11.45
CA ARG A 7 15.42 0.06 -12.62
C ARG A 7 14.72 1.22 -13.34
N ILE A 8 15.49 2.20 -13.77
CA ILE A 8 15.03 3.34 -14.56
C ILE A 8 16.05 3.66 -15.66
N SER A 9 15.58 4.15 -16.80
CA SER A 9 16.46 4.60 -17.89
C SER A 9 16.43 6.12 -18.07
N ASP A 10 17.53 6.66 -18.58
CA ASP A 10 17.61 8.05 -19.05
C ASP A 10 17.19 8.18 -20.52
N GLU A 11 17.25 9.40 -21.05
CA GLU A 11 16.96 9.72 -22.45
C GLU A 11 17.87 8.96 -23.43
N LYS A 12 19.12 8.70 -23.03
CA LYS A 12 20.12 7.94 -23.82
C LYS A 12 19.91 6.42 -23.74
N LYS A 13 18.81 5.96 -23.11
CA LYS A 13 18.46 4.56 -22.87
C LYS A 13 19.50 3.81 -22.03
N ARG A 14 20.36 4.53 -21.29
CA ARG A 14 21.19 3.93 -20.24
C ARG A 14 20.30 3.68 -19.04
N ASP A 15 20.47 2.55 -18.38
CA ASP A 15 19.69 2.21 -17.20
C ASP A 15 20.54 2.04 -15.95
N ALA A 16 19.88 2.18 -14.79
CA ALA A 16 20.53 2.06 -13.50
C ALA A 16 19.58 1.47 -12.46
N HIS A 17 20.17 0.74 -11.50
CA HIS A 17 19.49 0.32 -10.29
C HIS A 17 19.53 1.46 -9.26
N VAL A 18 18.36 1.85 -8.77
CA VAL A 18 18.22 2.96 -7.83
C VAL A 18 17.28 2.58 -6.70
N ASN A 19 17.47 3.19 -5.53
CA ASN A 19 16.58 2.98 -4.39
C ASN A 19 15.32 3.84 -4.53
N ILE A 20 14.16 3.24 -4.22
CA ILE A 20 12.91 3.96 -4.05
C ILE A 20 12.58 4.10 -2.56
N GLU A 21 12.43 5.34 -2.11
CA GLU A 21 12.22 5.66 -0.70
C GLU A 21 10.93 6.47 -0.51
N ALA A 22 10.09 6.05 0.43
CA ALA A 22 9.02 6.93 0.90
C ALA A 22 9.64 8.06 1.74
N PRO A 23 9.17 9.31 1.61
CA PRO A 23 9.63 10.39 2.48
C PRO A 23 9.30 10.01 3.93
N ARG A 24 10.29 10.16 4.83
CA ARG A 24 10.06 9.94 6.27
C ARG A 24 8.99 10.91 6.75
N ARG A 25 7.88 10.39 7.22
CA ARG A 25 6.84 11.18 7.89
C ARG A 25 7.18 11.21 9.37
N LYS A 26 7.40 12.41 9.93
CA LYS A 26 7.43 12.56 11.39
C LYS A 26 6.06 12.16 11.94
N GLU A 27 6.04 11.36 12.98
CA GLU A 27 4.80 11.06 13.70
C GLU A 27 4.21 12.39 14.17
N ARG A 28 2.97 12.67 13.73
CA ARG A 28 2.29 13.93 14.06
C ARG A 28 1.71 13.91 15.48
N VAL A 29 1.49 12.72 16.02
CA VAL A 29 0.88 12.47 17.32
C VAL A 29 1.58 11.28 17.94
N SER A 30 1.96 11.40 19.21
CA SER A 30 2.45 10.31 20.05
C SER A 30 1.51 10.15 21.23
N PHE A 31 1.11 8.92 21.54
CA PHE A 31 0.35 8.64 22.75
C PHE A 31 1.31 8.54 23.94
N VAL A 32 0.98 9.25 25.01
CA VAL A 32 1.72 9.23 26.28
C VAL A 32 0.76 9.07 27.45
N ASN A 33 1.22 8.51 28.56
CA ASN A 33 0.45 8.45 29.80
C ASN A 33 0.46 9.82 30.52
N SER A 34 -0.23 9.91 31.66
CA SER A 34 -0.26 11.11 32.51
C SER A 34 1.12 11.59 32.98
N ASN A 35 2.12 10.70 32.99
CA ASN A 35 3.51 11.00 33.35
C ASN A 35 4.40 11.32 32.13
N GLY A 36 3.82 11.45 30.92
CA GLY A 36 4.55 11.75 29.70
C GLY A 36 5.35 10.57 29.11
N GLN A 37 5.17 9.35 29.62
CA GLN A 37 5.86 8.17 29.12
C GLN A 37 5.11 7.57 27.93
N ALA A 38 5.85 7.04 26.95
CA ALA A 38 5.27 6.40 25.77
C ALA A 38 4.38 5.21 26.17
N VAL A 39 3.16 5.17 25.62
CA VAL A 39 2.27 4.01 25.78
C VAL A 39 2.42 3.05 24.62
N LYS A 40 2.19 1.77 24.88
CA LYS A 40 2.20 0.70 23.87
C LYS A 40 0.85 0.00 23.88
N SER A 41 0.36 -0.34 22.70
CA SER A 41 -0.84 -1.18 22.56
C SER A 41 -0.41 -2.63 22.47
N ASP A 42 -0.89 -3.45 23.42
CA ASP A 42 -0.74 -4.91 23.40
C ASP A 42 -2.10 -5.54 23.08
N ARG A 43 -2.09 -6.66 22.36
CA ARG A 43 -3.29 -7.51 22.19
C ARG A 43 -3.28 -8.57 23.28
N LEU A 44 -4.38 -8.67 24.02
CA LEU A 44 -4.54 -9.64 25.11
C LEU A 44 -5.69 -10.60 24.78
N ILE A 45 -5.60 -11.84 25.26
CA ILE A 45 -6.69 -12.80 25.19
C ILE A 45 -7.76 -12.39 26.20
N LYS A 46 -9.01 -12.21 25.72
CA LYS A 46 -10.17 -11.95 26.58
C LYS A 46 -10.86 -13.25 27.00
N MET A 47 -11.12 -14.12 26.03
CA MET A 47 -11.87 -15.37 26.19
C MET A 47 -11.48 -16.35 25.07
N THR A 48 -11.81 -17.63 25.20
CA THR A 48 -11.71 -18.61 24.10
C THR A 48 -13.08 -19.00 23.55
N ASP A 49 -13.10 -19.82 22.52
CA ASP A 49 -14.33 -20.39 21.93
C ASP A 49 -15.17 -21.17 22.96
N GLU A 50 -14.55 -21.74 23.98
CA GLU A 50 -15.23 -22.38 25.12
C GLU A 50 -16.04 -21.41 26.01
N GLN A 51 -15.78 -20.11 25.94
CA GLN A 51 -16.46 -19.08 26.75
C GLN A 51 -17.36 -18.17 25.91
N THR A 52 -17.73 -18.59 24.70
CA THR A 52 -18.83 -17.92 23.99
C THR A 52 -20.15 -18.18 24.72
N TYR A 53 -21.13 -17.30 24.52
CA TYR A 53 -22.46 -17.50 25.07
C TYR A 53 -23.05 -18.86 24.63
N GLU A 54 -22.92 -19.26 23.37
CA GLU A 54 -23.45 -20.55 22.92
C GLU A 54 -22.74 -21.74 23.59
N ALA A 55 -21.41 -21.67 23.76
CA ALA A 55 -20.65 -22.73 24.43
C ALA A 55 -21.03 -22.85 25.91
N LEU A 56 -21.21 -21.73 26.60
CA LEU A 56 -21.66 -21.70 27.98
C LEU A 56 -23.12 -22.17 28.10
N LEU A 57 -24.01 -21.74 27.22
CA LEU A 57 -25.39 -22.17 27.20
C LEU A 57 -25.50 -23.69 26.97
N ASN A 58 -24.71 -24.25 26.05
CA ASN A 58 -24.64 -25.69 25.84
C ASN A 58 -24.10 -26.45 27.07
N LYS A 59 -23.23 -25.82 27.86
CA LYS A 59 -22.66 -26.39 29.08
C LYS A 59 -23.63 -26.35 30.26
N PHE A 60 -24.43 -25.29 30.39
CA PHE A 60 -25.37 -25.08 31.50
C PHE A 60 -26.83 -25.40 31.13
N GLU A 61 -27.08 -25.85 29.91
CA GLU A 61 -28.34 -26.31 29.31
C GLU A 61 -29.40 -25.21 29.06
N ASP A 62 -29.54 -24.25 29.97
CA ASP A 62 -30.51 -23.15 29.83
C ASP A 62 -29.99 -21.82 30.42
N ASP A 63 -30.69 -20.74 30.06
CA ASP A 63 -30.33 -19.37 30.47
C ASP A 63 -30.42 -19.14 31.97
N THR A 64 -31.30 -19.86 32.68
CA THR A 64 -31.51 -19.66 34.11
C THR A 64 -30.31 -20.20 34.88
N ARG A 65 -29.87 -21.41 34.55
CA ARG A 65 -28.68 -22.03 35.14
C ARG A 65 -27.39 -21.32 34.74
N LEU A 66 -27.31 -20.82 33.50
CA LEU A 66 -26.20 -19.97 33.10
C LEU A 66 -26.15 -18.68 33.92
N ALA A 67 -27.29 -18.03 34.13
CA ALA A 67 -27.37 -16.83 34.98
C ALA A 67 -26.98 -17.13 36.43
N GLU A 68 -27.44 -18.23 37.01
CA GLU A 68 -26.99 -18.70 38.34
C GLU A 68 -25.48 -18.91 38.38
N ALA A 69 -24.91 -19.57 37.38
CA ALA A 69 -23.46 -19.81 37.29
C ALA A 69 -22.63 -18.53 37.16
N LEU A 70 -23.15 -17.50 36.46
CA LEU A 70 -22.53 -16.17 36.34
C LEU A 70 -22.66 -15.32 37.62
N MET A 71 -23.68 -15.58 38.45
CA MET A 71 -23.82 -14.93 39.75
C MET A 71 -22.89 -15.55 40.80
N ASP A 72 -22.72 -16.87 40.74
CA ASP A 72 -21.93 -17.64 41.69
C ASP A 72 -20.43 -17.62 41.37
N SER A 73 -20.05 -17.44 40.11
CA SER A 73 -18.67 -17.48 39.63
C SER A 73 -18.50 -16.74 38.29
N ASP A 74 -17.30 -16.81 37.70
CA ASP A 74 -16.97 -16.20 36.40
C ASP A 74 -16.66 -17.26 35.32
N PRO A 75 -17.62 -18.13 34.93
CA PRO A 75 -17.38 -19.20 33.94
C PRO A 75 -17.01 -18.69 32.54
N GLU A 76 -17.29 -17.42 32.24
CA GLU A 76 -16.94 -16.72 31.00
C GLU A 76 -15.48 -16.24 30.96
N ILE A 77 -14.77 -16.27 32.09
CA ILE A 77 -13.37 -15.85 32.19
C ILE A 77 -12.46 -17.08 32.27
N PRO A 78 -11.70 -17.42 31.22
CA PRO A 78 -10.71 -18.48 31.31
C PRO A 78 -9.46 -17.96 32.05
N PHE A 79 -9.44 -18.07 33.39
CA PHE A 79 -8.37 -17.50 34.22
C PHE A 79 -6.94 -17.97 33.88
N ASP A 80 -6.79 -19.12 33.23
CA ASP A 80 -5.50 -19.65 32.75
C ASP A 80 -5.01 -18.97 31.45
N LYS A 81 -5.92 -18.35 30.69
CA LYS A 81 -5.65 -17.76 29.36
C LYS A 81 -5.88 -16.25 29.32
N ALA A 82 -6.87 -15.74 30.05
CA ALA A 82 -7.27 -14.35 30.06
C ALA A 82 -6.10 -13.44 30.46
N GLY A 83 -5.92 -12.32 29.76
CA GLY A 83 -4.83 -11.37 29.99
C GLY A 83 -3.47 -11.79 29.40
N ARG A 84 -3.32 -13.00 28.85
CA ARG A 84 -2.09 -13.37 28.13
C ARG A 84 -1.93 -12.55 26.85
N ARG A 85 -0.70 -12.13 26.58
CA ARG A 85 -0.36 -11.43 25.33
C ARG A 85 -0.49 -12.36 24.13
N VAL A 86 -1.20 -11.89 23.11
CA VAL A 86 -1.30 -12.58 21.82
C VAL A 86 -0.01 -12.35 21.04
N GLY A 87 0.65 -13.44 20.66
CA GLY A 87 1.81 -13.42 19.77
C GLY A 87 1.43 -13.17 18.32
N TRP A 88 2.16 -13.82 17.40
CA TRP A 88 1.73 -13.90 16.01
C TRP A 88 0.49 -14.77 15.92
N SER A 89 -0.56 -14.26 15.30
CA SER A 89 -1.88 -14.87 15.26
C SER A 89 -2.50 -14.59 13.90
N ASP A 90 -2.98 -15.62 13.23
CA ASP A 90 -3.75 -15.48 12.01
C ASP A 90 -5.22 -15.20 12.33
N ARG A 91 -5.86 -14.35 11.54
CA ARG A 91 -7.30 -14.13 11.64
C ARG A 91 -8.00 -15.17 10.76
N VAL A 92 -8.84 -15.99 11.38
CA VAL A 92 -9.75 -16.90 10.68
C VAL A 92 -11.17 -16.34 10.74
N TRP A 93 -11.94 -16.56 9.67
CA TRP A 93 -13.36 -16.23 9.64
C TRP A 93 -14.14 -17.52 9.87
N ILE A 94 -15.19 -17.46 10.70
CA ILE A 94 -16.02 -18.60 11.05
C ILE A 94 -17.42 -18.35 10.48
N ARG A 95 -18.03 -19.38 9.89
CA ARG A 95 -19.43 -19.34 9.43
C ARG A 95 -20.40 -19.42 10.62
N GLN A 96 -21.68 -19.15 10.38
CA GLN A 96 -22.71 -19.29 11.42
C GLN A 96 -22.79 -20.71 12.01
N ASP A 97 -22.35 -21.73 11.28
CA ASP A 97 -22.32 -23.13 11.73
C ASP A 97 -21.04 -23.51 12.51
N GLY A 98 -20.16 -22.55 12.80
CA GLY A 98 -18.90 -22.80 13.50
C GLY A 98 -17.77 -23.32 12.61
N SER A 99 -18.01 -23.58 11.32
CA SER A 99 -16.96 -24.03 10.41
C SER A 99 -16.01 -22.90 10.00
N VAL A 100 -14.71 -23.21 9.91
CA VAL A 100 -13.69 -22.25 9.47
C VAL A 100 -13.80 -22.00 7.97
N LEU A 101 -13.74 -20.74 7.57
CA LEU A 101 -13.65 -20.34 6.17
C LEU A 101 -12.22 -20.56 5.66
N PHE A 102 -11.98 -21.73 5.07
CA PHE A 102 -10.66 -22.11 4.54
C PHE A 102 -10.28 -21.38 3.23
N CYS A 103 -11.27 -20.95 2.45
CA CYS A 103 -11.03 -20.31 1.17
C CYS A 103 -12.02 -19.16 0.98
N ALA A 104 -11.48 -17.95 0.83
CA ALA A 104 -12.24 -16.80 0.35
C ALA A 104 -12.06 -16.71 -1.17
N ARG A 105 -13.16 -16.76 -1.93
CA ARG A 105 -13.14 -16.40 -3.35
C ARG A 105 -13.04 -14.88 -3.42
N ASN A 106 -11.95 -14.37 -3.99
CA ASN A 106 -11.80 -12.94 -4.24
C ASN A 106 -12.60 -12.56 -5.49
N LEU A 107 -13.49 -11.58 -5.33
CA LEU A 107 -14.28 -11.02 -6.41
C LEU A 107 -13.83 -9.58 -6.68
N LEU A 108 -13.76 -9.21 -7.95
CA LEU A 108 -13.63 -7.82 -8.36
C LEU A 108 -15.03 -7.24 -8.54
N VAL A 109 -15.38 -6.22 -7.76
CA VAL A 109 -16.64 -5.49 -7.89
C VAL A 109 -16.31 -4.03 -8.19
N LYS A 110 -16.83 -3.50 -9.31
CA LYS A 110 -16.66 -2.09 -9.70
C LYS A 110 -17.96 -1.34 -9.47
N TYR A 111 -17.84 -0.17 -8.84
CA TYR A 111 -18.96 0.74 -8.59
C TYR A 111 -18.82 2.01 -9.43
N ASN A 112 -19.94 2.61 -9.78
CA ASN A 112 -19.98 3.95 -10.35
C ASN A 112 -19.81 5.02 -9.25
N PRO A 113 -19.63 6.30 -9.61
CA PRO A 113 -19.55 7.39 -8.64
C PRO A 113 -20.80 7.55 -7.75
N ASP A 114 -21.96 7.08 -8.20
CA ASP A 114 -23.24 7.12 -7.47
C ASP A 114 -23.40 5.94 -6.49
N GLY A 115 -22.45 4.98 -6.50
CA GLY A 115 -22.42 3.82 -5.62
C GLY A 115 -23.13 2.57 -6.17
N GLU A 116 -23.60 2.60 -7.41
CA GLU A 116 -24.23 1.45 -8.08
C GLU A 116 -23.17 0.50 -8.66
N GLU A 117 -23.42 -0.81 -8.56
CA GLU A 117 -22.53 -1.84 -9.08
C GLU A 117 -22.60 -1.89 -10.62
N ILE A 118 -21.45 -1.73 -11.28
CA ILE A 118 -21.31 -1.79 -12.75
C ILE A 118 -20.86 -3.19 -13.19
N GLU A 119 -19.96 -3.81 -12.44
CA GLU A 119 -19.28 -5.04 -12.86
C GLU A 119 -18.96 -5.92 -11.67
N ARG A 120 -19.13 -7.23 -11.84
CA ARG A 120 -18.75 -8.28 -10.88
C ARG A 120 -18.12 -9.45 -11.61
N GLY A 121 -16.96 -9.89 -11.13
CA GLY A 121 -16.25 -11.04 -11.68
C GLY A 121 -15.20 -11.61 -10.75
N ASP A 122 -14.47 -12.61 -11.21
CA ASP A 122 -13.32 -13.15 -10.48
C ASP A 122 -12.19 -12.14 -10.44
N PHE A 123 -11.54 -12.04 -9.28
CA PHE A 123 -10.34 -11.22 -9.15
C PHE A 123 -9.18 -11.89 -9.86
N ILE A 124 -8.58 -11.19 -10.82
CA ILE A 124 -7.39 -11.64 -11.55
C ILE A 124 -6.18 -10.97 -10.89
N ASP A 125 -5.21 -11.79 -10.47
CA ASP A 125 -3.97 -11.27 -9.90
C ASP A 125 -3.19 -10.43 -10.92
N VAL A 126 -2.73 -9.27 -10.49
CA VAL A 126 -1.93 -8.36 -11.31
C VAL A 126 -0.53 -8.28 -10.73
N GLU A 127 0.44 -8.74 -11.51
CA GLU A 127 1.84 -8.73 -11.11
C GLU A 127 2.45 -7.32 -11.01
N ALA A 128 3.51 -7.21 -10.21
CA ALA A 128 4.26 -5.98 -10.10
C ALA A 128 4.99 -5.65 -11.41
N THR A 129 4.75 -4.46 -11.97
CA THR A 129 5.44 -3.97 -13.18
C THR A 129 6.74 -3.23 -12.86
N VAL A 130 6.96 -2.90 -11.60
CA VAL A 130 8.16 -2.21 -11.12
C VAL A 130 8.93 -3.12 -10.17
N SER A 131 10.09 -3.59 -10.56
CA SER A 131 10.97 -4.43 -9.74
C SER A 131 12.44 -4.16 -10.04
N ALA A 132 13.34 -4.72 -9.23
CA ALA A 132 14.78 -4.66 -9.49
C ALA A 132 15.16 -5.50 -10.71
N ASP A 133 14.59 -6.70 -10.83
CA ASP A 133 14.91 -7.65 -11.90
C ASP A 133 14.08 -7.44 -13.18
N GLY A 134 13.07 -6.57 -13.13
CA GLY A 134 12.17 -6.28 -14.24
C GLY A 134 12.74 -5.32 -15.29
N ASN A 135 11.87 -4.94 -16.23
CA ASN A 135 12.19 -3.93 -17.24
C ASN A 135 12.46 -2.56 -16.57
N PRO A 136 13.46 -1.80 -17.03
CA PRO A 136 13.65 -0.43 -16.57
C PRO A 136 12.43 0.42 -16.91
N ILE A 137 12.04 1.31 -15.99
CA ILE A 137 11.08 2.37 -16.29
C ILE A 137 11.72 3.29 -17.32
N PRO A 138 11.20 3.38 -18.56
CA PRO A 138 11.84 4.15 -19.61
C PRO A 138 11.66 5.66 -19.42
N TRP A 139 12.64 6.41 -19.90
CA TRP A 139 12.47 7.83 -20.19
C TRP A 139 11.46 8.00 -21.34
N SER A 140 10.24 8.42 -21.03
CA SER A 140 9.17 8.48 -22.04
C SER A 140 9.31 9.63 -23.04
N GLY A 141 10.13 10.65 -22.72
CA GLY A 141 10.18 11.93 -23.42
C GLY A 141 8.92 12.79 -23.30
N ARG A 142 7.85 12.32 -22.64
CA ARG A 142 6.60 13.06 -22.49
C ARG A 142 6.67 13.98 -21.27
N LEU A 143 6.91 15.25 -21.53
CA LEU A 143 7.07 16.27 -20.50
C LEU A 143 5.79 17.07 -20.29
N PHE A 144 5.53 17.44 -19.03
CA PHE A 144 4.36 18.21 -18.61
C PHE A 144 4.79 19.40 -17.75
N ALA A 145 4.08 20.52 -17.87
CA ALA A 145 4.24 21.63 -16.94
C ALA A 145 3.73 21.23 -15.54
N PRO A 146 4.35 21.69 -14.44
CA PRO A 146 3.89 21.41 -13.07
C PRO A 146 2.41 21.75 -12.85
N GLU A 147 1.95 22.88 -13.40
CA GLU A 147 0.58 23.37 -13.26
C GLU A 147 -0.42 22.43 -13.94
N ASP A 148 -0.06 21.86 -15.09
CA ASP A 148 -0.90 20.90 -15.80
C ASP A 148 -1.05 19.61 -15.00
N VAL A 149 0.02 19.11 -14.38
CA VAL A 149 -0.03 17.88 -13.59
C VAL A 149 -0.95 18.06 -12.39
N VAL A 150 -0.80 19.15 -11.65
CA VAL A 150 -1.60 19.42 -10.44
C VAL A 150 -3.08 19.69 -10.76
N ARG A 151 -3.38 20.25 -11.93
CA ARG A 151 -4.77 20.51 -12.36
C ARG A 151 -5.47 19.29 -12.96
N LYS A 152 -4.73 18.36 -13.55
CA LYS A 152 -5.30 17.19 -14.25
C LYS A 152 -5.25 15.91 -13.42
N TYR A 153 -4.33 15.79 -12.46
CA TYR A 153 -4.11 14.52 -11.75
C TYR A 153 -4.16 14.70 -10.23
N VAL A 154 -4.71 13.70 -9.55
CA VAL A 154 -4.68 13.63 -8.08
C VAL A 154 -3.44 12.84 -7.65
N ILE A 155 -2.48 13.50 -7.01
CA ILE A 155 -1.27 12.84 -6.50
C ILE A 155 -1.60 12.12 -5.19
N GLY A 156 -1.66 10.79 -5.23
CA GLY A 156 -1.97 9.96 -4.05
C GLY A 156 -0.73 9.56 -3.24
N ARG A 157 0.44 9.49 -3.90
CA ARG A 157 1.70 9.08 -3.24
C ARG A 157 2.88 9.80 -3.87
N VAL A 158 3.87 10.15 -3.07
CA VAL A 158 5.16 10.68 -3.56
C VAL A 158 6.28 9.82 -2.99
N VAL A 159 7.20 9.40 -3.85
CA VAL A 159 8.41 8.65 -3.48
C VAL A 159 9.63 9.35 -4.04
N ARG A 160 10.81 9.07 -3.48
CA ARG A 160 12.10 9.62 -3.92
C ARG A 160 12.94 8.54 -4.55
N LEU A 161 13.65 8.89 -5.60
CA LEU A 161 14.67 8.03 -6.18
C LEU A 161 16.03 8.45 -5.64
N ARG A 162 16.79 7.49 -5.14
CA ARG A 162 18.08 7.71 -4.49
C ARG A 162 19.15 6.83 -5.10
N HIS A 163 20.32 7.42 -5.31
CA HIS A 163 21.51 6.71 -5.76
C HIS A 163 21.97 5.66 -4.73
N VAL A 164 22.61 4.61 -5.24
CA VAL A 164 23.21 3.53 -4.42
C VAL A 164 24.73 3.70 -4.32
N ASN A 165 25.35 4.33 -5.32
CA ASN A 165 26.78 4.59 -5.41
C ASN A 165 27.06 5.88 -6.23
N GLY A 166 28.33 6.26 -6.39
CA GLY A 166 28.74 7.46 -7.13
C GLY A 166 28.29 7.50 -8.61
N LEU A 167 28.32 6.36 -9.31
CA LEU A 167 27.88 6.31 -10.72
C LEU A 167 26.37 6.59 -10.84
N THR A 168 25.58 6.01 -9.96
CA THR A 168 24.13 6.27 -9.91
C THR A 168 23.80 7.66 -9.37
N TYR A 169 24.71 8.30 -8.62
CA TYR A 169 24.59 9.69 -8.22
C TYR A 169 24.64 10.58 -9.46
N ASP A 170 25.68 10.48 -10.28
CA ASP A 170 25.83 11.30 -11.49
C ASP A 170 24.67 11.09 -12.47
N PHE A 171 24.25 9.83 -12.63
CA PHE A 171 23.11 9.45 -13.45
C PHE A 171 21.81 10.15 -13.00
N LEU A 172 21.47 10.06 -11.72
CA LEU A 172 20.26 10.70 -11.19
C LEU A 172 20.37 12.22 -11.09
N TYR A 173 21.56 12.76 -10.83
CA TYR A 173 21.81 14.20 -10.83
C TYR A 173 21.59 14.80 -12.22
N GLN A 174 22.11 14.16 -13.28
CA GLN A 174 21.89 14.61 -14.67
C GLN A 174 20.40 14.63 -15.02
N MET A 175 19.66 13.56 -14.70
CA MET A 175 18.21 13.52 -14.91
C MET A 175 17.48 14.62 -14.12
N ALA A 176 17.86 14.82 -12.84
CA ALA A 176 17.25 15.84 -12.00
C ALA A 176 17.53 17.25 -12.53
N LYS A 177 18.76 17.51 -12.98
CA LYS A 177 19.18 18.76 -13.57
C LYS A 177 18.40 19.06 -14.84
N GLU A 178 18.29 18.09 -15.74
CA GLU A 178 17.55 18.26 -17.00
C GLU A 178 16.08 18.64 -16.77
N LEU A 179 15.40 17.95 -15.84
CA LEU A 179 14.01 18.25 -15.51
C LEU A 179 13.86 19.59 -14.77
N SER A 180 14.82 19.93 -13.92
CA SER A 180 14.86 21.20 -13.17
C SER A 180 15.07 22.39 -14.12
N ASP A 181 16.03 22.30 -15.03
CA ASP A 181 16.36 23.36 -16.00
C ASP A 181 15.17 23.63 -16.94
N GLN A 182 14.44 22.57 -17.33
CA GLN A 182 13.26 22.69 -18.18
C GLN A 182 11.99 23.11 -17.41
N ASN A 183 12.01 23.08 -16.06
CA ASN A 183 10.85 23.24 -15.19
C ASN A 183 9.66 22.37 -15.63
N LYS A 184 9.92 21.08 -15.89
CA LYS A 184 8.91 20.11 -16.35
C LYS A 184 8.98 18.80 -15.58
N LEU A 185 7.86 18.09 -15.55
CA LEU A 185 7.79 16.72 -15.04
C LEU A 185 7.74 15.74 -16.20
N LEU A 186 8.46 14.63 -16.08
CA LEU A 186 8.43 13.55 -17.05
C LEU A 186 7.37 12.51 -16.66
N LEU A 187 6.42 12.24 -17.56
CA LEU A 187 5.51 11.10 -17.39
C LEU A 187 6.32 9.80 -17.50
N VAL A 188 6.24 8.93 -16.50
CA VAL A 188 6.88 7.63 -16.50
C VAL A 188 5.85 6.54 -16.25
N ARG A 189 5.98 5.46 -17.03
CA ARG A 189 5.11 4.29 -17.03
C ARG A 189 5.99 3.05 -17.18
N ALA A 190 5.57 1.92 -16.64
CA ALA A 190 6.30 0.68 -16.86
C ALA A 190 6.16 0.23 -18.32
N MET A 191 6.98 -0.73 -18.74
CA MET A 191 6.80 -1.43 -20.01
C MET A 191 6.41 -2.87 -19.68
N ALA A 192 5.17 -3.22 -20.01
CA ALA A 192 4.69 -4.60 -19.90
C ALA A 192 4.71 -5.25 -21.30
N ASP A 193 4.91 -6.56 -21.31
CA ASP A 193 4.70 -7.35 -22.51
C ASP A 193 3.21 -7.36 -22.84
N SER A 194 2.89 -7.35 -24.13
CA SER A 194 1.52 -7.54 -24.62
C SER A 194 1.41 -8.85 -25.36
N ASP A 195 0.17 -9.32 -25.58
CA ASP A 195 -0.11 -10.59 -26.26
C ASP A 195 0.54 -10.71 -27.65
N ASP A 196 0.82 -9.57 -28.29
CA ASP A 196 1.49 -9.48 -29.60
C ASP A 196 3.04 -9.54 -29.50
N GLY A 197 3.60 -9.80 -28.32
CA GLY A 197 5.05 -9.79 -28.04
C GLY A 197 5.71 -8.40 -28.07
N LYS A 198 4.93 -7.33 -28.26
CA LYS A 198 5.42 -5.94 -28.23
C LYS A 198 5.31 -5.36 -26.83
N LYS A 199 6.30 -4.57 -26.41
CA LYS A 199 6.22 -3.84 -25.14
C LYS A 199 5.29 -2.63 -25.28
N LYS A 200 4.28 -2.53 -24.43
CA LYS A 200 3.34 -1.40 -24.39
C LYS A 200 3.46 -0.66 -23.04
N PRO A 201 3.25 0.67 -23.01
CA PRO A 201 3.22 1.42 -21.76
C PRO A 201 2.13 0.89 -20.83
N ALA A 202 2.52 0.54 -19.61
CA ALA A 202 1.68 -0.02 -18.56
C ALA A 202 1.74 0.85 -17.29
N PRO A 203 0.74 0.81 -16.41
CA PRO A 203 0.84 1.50 -15.12
C PRO A 203 2.02 0.99 -14.29
N LEU A 204 2.55 1.86 -13.42
CA LEU A 204 3.51 1.51 -12.38
C LEU A 204 2.79 0.78 -11.25
N ILE A 205 3.05 -0.52 -11.11
CA ILE A 205 2.53 -1.38 -10.05
C ILE A 205 3.72 -1.85 -9.24
N PHE A 206 3.78 -1.39 -7.99
CA PHE A 206 4.93 -1.68 -7.13
C PHE A 206 4.79 -3.05 -6.44
N GLN A 207 3.63 -3.63 -6.27
CA GLN A 207 3.55 -4.96 -5.63
C GLN A 207 2.40 -5.72 -6.27
N THR A 208 2.43 -7.05 -6.21
CA THR A 208 1.33 -7.87 -6.70
C THR A 208 0.03 -7.37 -6.08
N ASN A 209 -0.98 -7.14 -6.92
CA ASN A 209 -2.28 -6.55 -6.57
C ASN A 209 -2.20 -5.13 -5.97
N GLY A 210 -1.09 -4.44 -6.18
CA GLY A 210 -0.90 -3.05 -5.79
C GLY A 210 -1.64 -2.08 -6.71
N SER A 211 -1.88 -0.86 -6.22
CA SER A 211 -2.56 0.16 -7.00
C SER A 211 -1.76 0.53 -8.27
N PRO A 212 -2.41 0.64 -9.44
CA PRO A 212 -1.77 1.07 -10.67
C PRO A 212 -1.60 2.58 -10.70
N TYR A 213 -0.39 3.07 -10.96
CA TYR A 213 -0.09 4.50 -11.01
C TYR A 213 0.47 4.95 -12.37
N ASN A 214 0.11 6.17 -12.78
CA ASN A 214 0.97 6.99 -13.63
C ASN A 214 1.98 7.70 -12.72
N GLY A 215 3.24 7.76 -13.15
CA GLY A 215 4.29 8.48 -12.44
C GLY A 215 4.64 9.78 -13.14
N PHE A 216 4.87 10.85 -12.38
CA PHE A 216 5.42 12.10 -12.87
C PHE A 216 6.72 12.38 -12.12
N LEU A 217 7.83 12.28 -12.85
CA LEU A 217 9.16 12.45 -12.31
C LEU A 217 9.53 13.94 -12.32
N GLU A 218 9.85 14.48 -11.16
CA GLU A 218 10.28 15.85 -10.94
C GLU A 218 11.75 15.84 -10.49
N GLY A 219 12.58 16.65 -11.14
CA GLY A 219 13.95 16.92 -10.72
C GLY A 219 14.10 18.30 -10.08
N ARG A 220 14.93 18.38 -9.05
CA ARG A 220 15.45 19.64 -8.50
C ARG A 220 16.93 19.50 -8.22
N VAL A 221 17.68 20.58 -8.38
CA VAL A 221 19.11 20.66 -8.06
C VAL A 221 19.43 21.89 -7.23
N ASP A 222 20.42 21.78 -6.37
CA ASP A 222 20.98 22.85 -5.55
C ASP A 222 22.49 22.61 -5.38
N GLY A 223 23.32 23.33 -6.15
CA GLY A 223 24.75 23.03 -6.27
C GLY A 223 25.00 21.56 -6.62
N ASP A 224 25.78 20.87 -5.80
CA ASP A 224 26.08 19.43 -5.93
C ASP A 224 25.07 18.53 -5.20
N SER A 225 23.84 19.01 -5.00
CA SER A 225 22.74 18.22 -4.43
C SER A 225 21.60 18.10 -5.42
N TYR A 226 20.90 16.96 -5.39
CA TYR A 226 19.70 16.76 -6.18
C TYR A 226 18.55 16.16 -5.36
N LEU A 227 17.35 16.35 -5.87
CA LEU A 227 16.14 15.66 -5.41
C LEU A 227 15.35 15.20 -6.63
N LEU A 228 15.20 13.88 -6.76
CA LEU A 228 14.35 13.28 -7.79
C LEU A 228 13.12 12.68 -7.12
N ARG A 229 11.94 13.25 -7.41
CA ARG A 229 10.65 12.83 -6.84
C ARG A 229 9.77 12.21 -7.91
N LEU A 230 9.18 11.07 -7.58
CA LEU A 230 8.18 10.43 -8.39
C LEU A 230 6.82 10.63 -7.75
N HIS A 231 6.02 11.50 -8.37
CA HIS A 231 4.63 11.78 -7.99
C HIS A 231 3.73 10.72 -8.64
N LEU A 232 3.04 9.94 -7.84
CA LEU A 232 2.21 8.82 -8.28
C LEU A 232 0.74 9.20 -8.22
N SER A 233 0.06 9.07 -9.35
CA SER A 233 -1.37 9.34 -9.52
C SER A 233 -2.08 8.16 -10.17
N ASN A 234 -3.21 7.77 -9.60
CA ASN A 234 -4.11 6.75 -10.15
C ASN A 234 -5.48 7.34 -10.53
N LEU A 235 -5.63 8.67 -10.48
CA LEU A 235 -6.87 9.38 -10.75
C LEU A 235 -6.59 10.62 -11.59
N GLU A 236 -7.33 10.74 -12.69
CA GLU A 236 -7.35 11.92 -13.54
C GLU A 236 -8.66 12.68 -13.30
N LEU A 237 -8.54 13.99 -13.07
CA LEU A 237 -9.66 14.88 -12.86
C LEU A 237 -10.37 15.12 -14.19
N LYS A 238 -11.65 14.78 -14.25
CA LYS A 238 -12.51 15.16 -15.38
C LYS A 238 -12.79 16.66 -15.29
N ARG A 239 -12.84 17.33 -16.44
CA ARG A 239 -13.34 18.71 -16.49
C ARG A 239 -14.77 18.72 -15.98
N VAL A 240 -15.10 19.70 -15.15
CA VAL A 240 -16.48 19.99 -14.77
C VAL A 240 -17.18 20.47 -16.03
N THR A 241 -18.06 19.64 -16.60
CA THR A 241 -18.98 20.08 -17.64
C THR A 241 -20.04 20.91 -16.93
N THR A 242 -19.99 22.23 -17.11
CA THR A 242 -21.07 23.14 -16.68
C THR A 242 -22.07 23.29 -17.82
#